data_AF-A0A8S0VB41-F1
#
_entry.id   AF-A0A8S0VB41-F1
#
_cell.length_a   1.000
_cell.length_b   1.000
_cell.length_c   1.000
_cell.angle_alpha   90.00
_cell.angle_beta   90.00
_cell.angle_gamma   90.00
#
_symmetry.space_group_name_H-M   'P 1'
#
loop_
_entity.id
_entity.type
_entity.pdbx_description
1 polymer ?
#
loop_
_entity_poly.entity_id
_entity_poly.type
_entity_poly.pdbx_seq_one_letter_code
_entity_poly.pdbx_strand_id
1 'polypeptide(L)'
;MANADEDDAVLSDVEADDPVPIDIKIPLPEAVSVERFQDVLAELDRERIARQAVENSKNDLQVQFNRLKVLCHEAIKKRDESSRQRDEALRDKEEMLGKLEKVSGELSEEIKLKDEALRQREEVLLQLEELGKARELSRVEMETGSSMLVSGIEKISKKVSSFKDFGVNGLPRSNQYTGLPAVAYGVIKRTNEIVEELLRQNELNVKSRNEARELMEQRNYEIAIEISQLEATISGLREEVGKKSEEIESLKKSVDEKKGQVAELESEFLEKQEALDNEVARLRLLVSDYESKIESQRPLLVDQLNYVSRIHEKMFDIMKIVDANKSSELSESLFLAGETDIEENIRASLAGIESIYELSKIVVEKTRDLMEQRSREVTSLNETVSQLVKEKEQIGSLLRSALSRRTSVDLSSKTNELFKVAENGLREAGIDYNFSKHLGERKFQDSKDISVGGETEKDEVYALASALEDIIKQSQLEIIELKHSVEELRAESSFFKEHVDALSKELNQWKQRVEELQEKEKVANENVEGLMMDIAAAEEEITRWKMAAQQEAAAGKAIEQEYFAQV
;
A
#
# COMPACT_ATOMS: atom_id res chain seq x y z
N MET A 1 -44.87 33.56 -45.25
CA MET A 1 -45.66 32.38 -44.84
C MET A 1 -45.00 31.85 -43.58
N ALA A 2 -45.42 32.27 -42.39
CA ALA A 2 -46.58 31.83 -41.60
C ALA A 2 -46.16 30.76 -40.57
N ASN A 3 -46.20 31.19 -39.29
CA ASN A 3 -46.47 30.46 -38.03
C ASN A 3 -45.53 29.32 -37.61
N ALA A 4 -44.82 29.47 -36.48
CA ALA A 4 -45.23 28.99 -35.12
C ALA A 4 -44.46 27.67 -34.82
N ASP A 5 -43.84 27.36 -33.68
CA ASP A 5 -44.02 27.80 -32.30
C ASP A 5 -42.67 27.79 -31.56
N GLU A 6 -42.56 28.68 -30.58
CA GLU A 6 -41.57 28.70 -29.51
C GLU A 6 -42.01 27.69 -28.43
N ASP A 7 -41.22 26.66 -28.15
CA ASP A 7 -41.35 25.86 -26.93
C ASP A 7 -40.20 26.22 -25.98
N ASP A 8 -40.51 27.19 -25.12
CA ASP A 8 -39.74 27.63 -23.97
C ASP A 8 -39.97 26.63 -22.82
N ALA A 9 -39.10 25.62 -22.71
CA ALA A 9 -39.16 24.63 -21.64
C ALA A 9 -38.59 25.21 -20.35
N VAL A 10 -39.43 25.96 -19.64
CA VAL A 10 -39.19 26.43 -18.27
C VAL A 10 -39.34 25.26 -17.31
N LEU A 11 -38.23 24.63 -16.90
CA LEU A 11 -38.23 23.68 -15.77
C LEU A 11 -38.02 24.46 -14.46
N SER A 12 -39.13 24.99 -13.95
CA SER A 12 -39.33 25.40 -12.58
C SER A 12 -40.05 24.28 -11.84
N ASP A 13 -39.34 23.52 -11.01
CA ASP A 13 -39.88 22.90 -9.79
C ASP A 13 -38.71 22.49 -8.90
N VAL A 14 -38.25 23.44 -8.08
CA VAL A 14 -37.53 23.15 -6.84
C VAL A 14 -38.56 23.39 -5.75
N GLU A 15 -39.25 22.32 -5.35
CA GLU A 15 -39.92 22.29 -4.06
C GLU A 15 -38.82 22.42 -3.00
N ALA A 16 -38.86 23.55 -2.29
CA ALA A 16 -38.05 23.78 -1.11
C ALA A 16 -38.59 22.88 0.01
N ASP A 17 -38.00 21.69 0.14
CA ASP A 17 -38.11 20.91 1.37
C ASP A 17 -37.45 21.71 2.50
N ASP A 18 -38.25 21.95 3.55
CA ASP A 18 -37.85 22.59 4.80
C ASP A 18 -36.55 21.98 5.35
N PRO A 19 -35.64 22.79 5.91
CA PRO A 19 -34.45 22.25 6.55
C PRO A 19 -34.87 21.48 7.81
N VAL A 20 -34.83 20.14 7.73
CA VAL A 20 -34.87 19.28 8.90
C VAL A 20 -33.76 19.72 9.84
N PRO A 21 -34.05 20.08 11.10
CA PRO A 21 -33.02 20.41 12.07
C PRO A 21 -32.16 19.16 12.28
N ILE A 22 -30.92 19.20 11.79
CA ILE A 22 -29.91 18.22 12.18
C ILE A 22 -29.64 18.48 13.65
N ASP A 23 -30.19 17.61 14.49
CA ASP A 23 -29.93 17.55 15.93
C ASP A 23 -28.46 17.13 16.11
N ILE A 24 -27.57 18.11 16.14
CA ILE A 24 -26.18 17.92 16.53
C ILE A 24 -26.20 17.64 18.02
N LYS A 25 -26.26 16.35 18.37
CA LYS A 25 -25.86 15.88 19.71
C LYS A 25 -24.40 16.23 19.89
N ILE A 26 -24.13 17.37 20.53
CA ILE A 26 -22.81 17.75 21.03
C ILE A 26 -22.53 16.85 22.25
N PRO A 27 -21.58 15.92 22.20
CA PRO A 27 -21.10 15.27 23.41
C PRO A 27 -20.30 16.28 24.23
N LEU A 28 -20.46 16.22 25.56
CA LEU A 28 -19.73 17.03 26.54
C LEU A 28 -18.21 17.02 26.29
N PRO A 29 -17.49 18.07 26.73
CA PRO A 29 -16.09 18.28 26.38
C PRO A 29 -15.19 17.25 27.06
N GLU A 30 -14.74 16.25 26.30
CA GLU A 30 -13.43 15.65 26.55
C GLU A 30 -12.39 16.76 26.53
N ALA A 31 -11.53 16.82 27.54
CA ALA A 31 -10.43 17.77 27.59
C ALA A 31 -9.60 17.62 26.30
N VAL A 32 -9.78 18.56 25.37
CA VAL A 32 -9.06 18.61 24.11
C VAL A 32 -7.59 18.83 24.46
N SER A 33 -6.78 17.78 24.33
CA SER A 33 -5.33 17.90 24.42
C SER A 33 -4.85 18.84 23.32
N VAL A 34 -3.83 19.64 23.62
CA VAL A 34 -3.24 20.62 22.68
C VAL A 34 -2.85 19.95 21.35
N GLU A 35 -2.46 18.68 21.39
CA GLU A 35 -2.14 17.85 20.22
C GLU A 35 -3.36 17.57 19.34
N ARG A 36 -4.51 17.17 19.89
CA ARG A 36 -5.75 16.97 19.11
C ARG A 36 -6.21 18.27 18.44
N PHE A 37 -6.00 19.41 19.09
CA PHE A 37 -6.32 20.72 18.50
C PHE A 37 -5.37 21.07 17.34
N GLN A 38 -4.08 20.74 17.46
CA GLN A 38 -3.10 20.91 16.38
C GLN A 38 -3.37 19.98 15.20
N ASP A 39 -3.77 18.74 15.44
CA ASP A 39 -4.13 17.78 14.41
C ASP A 39 -5.36 18.22 13.61
N VAL A 40 -6.40 18.70 14.29
CA VAL A 40 -7.60 19.25 13.65
C VAL A 40 -7.30 20.50 12.83
N LEU A 41 -6.39 21.36 13.30
CA LEU A 41 -5.92 22.51 12.51
C LEU A 41 -5.15 22.07 11.26
N ALA A 42 -4.27 21.08 11.39
CA ALA A 42 -3.54 20.53 10.25
C ALA A 42 -4.48 19.84 9.25
N GLU A 43 -5.53 19.17 9.73
CA GLU A 43 -6.54 18.55 8.89
C GLU A 43 -7.42 19.56 8.19
N LEU A 44 -7.81 20.65 8.87
CA LEU A 44 -8.51 21.78 8.27
C LEU A 44 -7.66 22.47 7.19
N ASP A 45 -6.35 22.62 7.41
CA ASP A 45 -5.46 23.21 6.40
C ASP A 45 -5.25 22.27 5.22
N ARG A 46 -5.13 20.95 5.45
CA ARG A 46 -5.14 19.94 4.37
C ARG A 46 -6.44 19.98 3.57
N GLU A 47 -7.58 20.09 4.24
CA GLU A 47 -8.89 20.21 3.60
C GLU A 47 -9.01 21.51 2.79
N ARG A 48 -8.53 22.64 3.30
CA ARG A 48 -8.48 23.92 2.57
C ARG A 48 -7.62 23.83 1.32
N ILE A 49 -6.44 23.22 1.41
CA ILE A 49 -5.55 23.00 0.26
C ILE A 49 -6.24 22.09 -0.76
N ALA A 50 -6.89 21.01 -0.33
CA ALA A 50 -7.63 20.11 -1.20
C ALA A 50 -8.80 20.83 -1.91
N ARG A 51 -9.58 21.64 -1.18
CA ARG A 51 -10.67 22.45 -1.76
C ARG A 51 -10.14 23.45 -2.78
N GLN A 52 -9.05 24.15 -2.48
CA GLN A 52 -8.42 25.08 -3.42
C GLN A 52 -7.94 24.36 -4.69
N ALA A 53 -7.36 23.17 -4.56
CA ALA A 53 -6.93 22.36 -5.70
C ALA A 53 -8.12 21.92 -6.58
N VAL A 54 -9.23 21.50 -5.95
CA VAL A 54 -10.46 21.13 -6.67
C VAL A 54 -11.09 22.35 -7.35
N GLU A 55 -11.11 23.51 -6.70
CA GLU A 55 -11.63 24.75 -7.29
C GLU A 55 -10.78 25.21 -8.47
N ASN A 56 -9.45 25.14 -8.36
CA ASN A 56 -8.54 25.42 -9.47
C ASN A 56 -8.76 24.45 -10.64
N SER A 57 -8.90 23.15 -10.36
CA SER A 57 -9.20 22.13 -11.39
C SER A 57 -10.54 22.37 -12.07
N LYS A 58 -11.58 22.77 -11.32
CA LYS A 58 -12.88 23.16 -11.84
C LYS A 58 -12.78 24.38 -12.77
N ASN A 59 -12.00 25.39 -12.38
CA ASN A 59 -11.78 26.59 -13.19
C ASN A 59 -11.04 26.26 -14.49
N ASP A 60 -10.01 25.41 -14.43
CA ASP A 60 -9.30 24.94 -15.62
C ASP A 60 -10.22 24.16 -16.56
N LEU A 61 -11.06 23.28 -16.01
CA LEU A 61 -12.05 22.54 -16.79
C LEU A 61 -13.09 23.47 -17.43
N GLN A 62 -13.53 24.51 -16.72
CA GLN A 62 -14.43 25.53 -17.25
C GLN A 62 -13.79 26.32 -18.40
N VAL A 63 -12.50 26.64 -18.31
CA VAL A 63 -11.74 27.30 -19.38
C VAL A 63 -11.63 26.38 -20.60
N GLN A 64 -11.32 25.10 -20.41
CA GLN A 64 -11.26 24.12 -21.49
C GLN A 64 -12.64 23.92 -22.15
N PHE A 65 -13.71 23.84 -21.37
CA PHE A 65 -15.08 23.74 -21.86
C PHE A 65 -15.47 24.96 -22.70
N ASN A 66 -15.16 26.17 -22.23
CA ASN A 66 -15.40 27.40 -22.98
C ASN A 66 -14.60 27.43 -24.30
N ARG A 67 -13.35 26.97 -24.29
CA ARG A 67 -12.54 26.85 -25.51
C ARG A 67 -13.13 25.84 -26.49
N LEU A 68 -13.57 24.68 -26.01
CA LEU A 68 -14.24 23.68 -26.83
C LEU A 68 -15.54 24.22 -27.43
N LYS A 69 -16.34 24.95 -26.64
CA LYS A 69 -17.56 25.61 -27.10
C LYS A 69 -17.27 26.60 -28.24
N VAL A 70 -16.20 27.38 -28.18
CA VAL A 70 -15.78 28.26 -29.28
C VAL A 70 -15.40 27.46 -30.53
N LEU A 71 -14.61 26.40 -30.37
CA LEU A 71 -14.22 25.53 -31.48
C LEU A 71 -15.42 24.85 -32.16
N CYS A 72 -16.41 24.40 -31.39
CA CYS A 72 -17.65 23.84 -31.93
C CYS A 72 -18.43 24.87 -32.76
N HIS A 73 -18.58 26.11 -32.26
CA HIS A 73 -19.24 27.16 -33.02
C HIS A 73 -18.46 27.54 -34.29
N GLU A 74 -17.13 27.55 -34.25
CA GLU A 74 -16.30 27.82 -35.43
C GLU A 74 -16.43 26.70 -36.47
N ALA A 75 -16.48 25.44 -36.03
CA ALA A 75 -16.70 24.29 -36.92
C ALA A 75 -18.07 24.35 -37.60
N ILE A 76 -19.14 24.68 -36.85
CA ILE A 76 -20.48 24.88 -37.39
C ILE A 76 -20.47 26.02 -38.42
N LYS A 77 -19.85 27.16 -38.09
CA LYS A 77 -19.74 28.31 -38.99
C LYS A 77 -19.02 27.95 -40.29
N LYS A 78 -17.92 27.18 -40.23
CA LYS A 78 -17.18 26.71 -41.42
C LYS A 78 -18.00 25.76 -42.29
N ARG A 79 -18.77 24.85 -41.67
CA ARG A 79 -19.68 23.96 -42.39
C ARG A 79 -20.76 24.76 -43.13
N ASP A 80 -21.38 25.72 -42.46
CA ASP A 80 -22.46 26.51 -43.04
C ASP A 80 -21.95 27.40 -44.19
N GLU A 81 -20.77 27.98 -44.03
CA GLU A 81 -20.10 28.75 -45.08
C GLU A 81 -19.72 27.88 -46.29
N SER A 82 -19.19 26.68 -46.06
CA SER A 82 -18.91 25.71 -47.13
C SER A 82 -20.19 25.29 -47.86
N SER A 83 -21.32 25.19 -47.15
CA SER A 83 -22.62 24.91 -47.78
C SER A 83 -23.09 26.05 -48.67
N ARG A 84 -22.97 27.30 -48.21
CA ARG A 84 -23.31 28.47 -49.04
C ARG A 84 -22.47 28.54 -50.31
N GLN A 85 -21.16 28.30 -50.21
CA GLN A 85 -20.25 28.29 -51.36
C GLN A 85 -20.63 27.19 -52.37
N ARG A 86 -21.03 26.00 -51.92
CA ARG A 86 -21.55 24.95 -52.80
C ARG A 86 -22.82 25.37 -53.51
N ASP A 87 -23.77 25.98 -52.78
CA ASP A 87 -25.04 26.41 -53.35
C ASP A 87 -24.85 27.57 -54.36
N GLU A 88 -23.89 28.46 -54.13
CA GLU A 88 -23.51 29.52 -55.06
C GLU A 88 -22.85 28.95 -56.32
N ALA A 89 -21.90 28.02 -56.18
CA ALA A 89 -21.28 27.34 -57.32
C ALA A 89 -22.30 26.55 -58.16
N LEU A 90 -23.33 25.98 -57.54
CA LEU A 90 -24.43 25.32 -58.26
C LEU A 90 -25.29 26.32 -59.06
N ARG A 91 -25.63 27.47 -58.48
CA ARG A 91 -26.37 28.53 -59.20
C ARG A 91 -25.55 29.06 -60.39
N ASP A 92 -24.26 29.30 -60.19
CA ASP A 92 -23.37 29.75 -61.27
C ASP A 92 -23.29 28.71 -62.40
N LYS A 93 -23.23 27.42 -62.05
CA LYS A 93 -23.25 26.32 -63.03
C LYS A 93 -24.56 26.29 -63.82
N GLU A 94 -25.71 26.46 -63.17
CA GLU A 94 -27.01 26.54 -63.84
C GLU A 94 -27.09 27.75 -64.78
N GLU A 95 -26.58 28.91 -64.37
CA GLU A 95 -26.54 30.10 -65.22
C GLU A 95 -25.66 29.88 -66.46
N MET A 96 -24.51 29.23 -66.29
CA MET A 96 -23.60 28.91 -67.39
C MET A 96 -24.20 27.87 -68.35
N LEU A 97 -24.95 26.88 -67.85
CA LEU A 97 -25.70 25.94 -68.69
C LEU A 97 -26.79 26.65 -69.49
N GLY A 98 -27.53 27.58 -68.88
CA GLY A 98 -28.53 28.40 -69.58
C GLY A 98 -27.91 29.29 -70.68
N LYS A 99 -26.70 29.81 -70.47
CA LYS A 99 -25.94 30.54 -71.50
C LYS A 99 -25.50 29.61 -72.64
N LEU A 100 -25.04 28.40 -72.32
CA LEU A 100 -24.64 27.41 -73.32
C LEU A 100 -25.81 26.97 -74.19
N GLU A 101 -26.99 26.78 -73.61
CA GLU A 101 -28.22 26.44 -74.34
C GLU A 101 -28.62 27.55 -75.31
N LYS A 102 -28.53 28.83 -74.90
CA LYS A 102 -28.77 29.97 -75.79
C LYS A 102 -27.79 30.01 -76.97
N VAL A 103 -26.49 29.87 -76.70
CA VAL A 103 -25.46 29.84 -77.75
C VAL A 103 -25.66 28.67 -78.71
N SER A 104 -26.06 27.50 -78.20
CA SER A 104 -26.39 26.35 -79.04
C SER A 104 -27.61 26.62 -79.94
N GLY A 105 -28.61 27.36 -79.45
CA GLY A 105 -29.76 27.79 -80.23
C GLY A 105 -29.39 28.78 -81.34
N GLU A 106 -28.55 29.77 -81.02
CA GLU A 106 -28.05 30.76 -81.99
C GLU A 106 -27.25 30.09 -83.11
N LEU A 107 -26.39 29.12 -82.77
CA LEU A 107 -25.62 28.34 -83.75
C LEU A 107 -26.52 27.53 -84.70
N SER A 108 -27.65 27.01 -84.20
CA SER A 108 -28.61 26.27 -85.03
C SER A 108 -29.33 27.17 -86.03
N GLU A 109 -29.67 28.41 -85.65
CA GLU A 109 -30.28 29.38 -86.55
C GLU A 109 -29.28 29.89 -87.62
N GLU A 110 -28.00 30.08 -87.25
CA GLU A 110 -26.97 30.48 -88.21
C GLU A 110 -26.69 29.41 -89.28
N ILE A 111 -26.78 28.12 -88.91
CA ILE A 111 -26.70 27.01 -89.88
C ILE A 111 -27.85 27.07 -90.89
N LYS A 112 -29.08 27.34 -90.45
CA LYS A 112 -30.25 27.47 -91.35
C LYS A 112 -30.10 28.65 -92.32
N LEU A 113 -29.58 29.79 -91.84
CA LEU A 113 -29.32 30.96 -92.68
C LEU A 113 -28.24 30.69 -93.73
N LYS A 114 -27.20 29.95 -93.36
CA LYS A 114 -26.13 29.55 -94.28
C LYS A 114 -26.64 28.63 -95.41
N ASP A 115 -27.56 27.71 -95.09
CA ASP A 115 -28.13 26.78 -96.06
C ASP A 115 -29.10 27.48 -97.04
N GLU A 116 -29.82 28.52 -96.61
CA GLU A 116 -30.65 29.37 -97.49
C GLU A 116 -29.79 30.20 -98.46
N ALA A 117 -28.66 30.75 -97.98
CA ALA A 117 -27.74 31.53 -98.80
C ALA A 117 -27.04 30.68 -99.89
N LEU A 118 -26.79 29.40 -99.61
CA LEU A 118 -26.25 28.46 -100.59
C LEU A 118 -27.26 28.16 -101.72
N ARG A 119 -28.55 28.08 -101.40
CA ARG A 119 -29.63 27.85 -102.38
C ARG A 119 -29.79 29.03 -103.35
N GLN A 120 -29.74 30.27 -102.85
CA GLN A 120 -29.80 31.48 -103.68
C GLN A 120 -28.57 31.62 -104.59
N ARG A 121 -27.41 31.15 -104.14
CA ARG A 121 -26.18 31.15 -104.93
C ARG A 121 -26.23 30.18 -106.11
N GLU A 122 -26.92 29.04 -105.99
CA GLU A 122 -27.12 28.08 -107.09
C GLU A 122 -28.07 28.62 -108.16
N GLU A 123 -29.08 29.41 -107.78
CA GLU A 123 -30.05 30.01 -108.72
C GLU A 123 -29.45 31.15 -109.56
N VAL A 124 -28.49 31.91 -109.00
CA VAL A 124 -27.72 32.95 -109.73
C VAL A 124 -26.73 32.34 -110.72
N LEU A 125 -26.24 31.12 -110.46
CA LEU A 125 -25.28 30.43 -111.31
C LEU A 125 -25.91 29.94 -112.62
N LEU A 126 -27.21 29.59 -112.60
CA LEU A 126 -27.98 29.15 -113.76
C LEU A 126 -28.36 30.29 -114.72
N GLN A 127 -28.44 31.54 -114.25
CA GLN A 127 -28.75 32.71 -115.08
C GLN A 127 -27.53 33.29 -115.81
N LEU A 128 -26.32 32.91 -115.40
CA LEU A 128 -25.05 33.36 -115.98
C LEU A 128 -24.60 32.51 -117.18
N GLU A 129 -25.19 31.32 -117.38
CA GLU A 129 -24.82 30.38 -118.44
C GLU A 129 -25.50 30.69 -119.80
N GLU A 130 -26.54 31.55 -119.81
CA GLU A 130 -27.30 31.89 -121.03
C GLU A 130 -26.82 33.15 -121.79
N LEU A 131 -25.89 33.94 -121.22
CA LEU A 131 -25.37 35.19 -121.81
C LEU A 131 -24.09 35.00 -122.67
N GLY A 132 -23.68 33.77 -122.94
CA GLY A 132 -22.41 33.43 -123.59
C GLY A 132 -22.42 33.30 -125.13
N LYS A 133 -23.48 33.73 -125.82
CA LYS A 133 -23.61 33.55 -127.28
C LYS A 133 -23.69 34.87 -128.06
N ALA A 134 -22.61 35.65 -128.15
CA ALA A 134 -22.49 36.68 -129.20
C ALA A 134 -21.03 37.13 -129.46
N ARG A 135 -20.36 36.33 -130.29
CA ARG A 135 -18.97 36.33 -130.75
C ARG A 135 -18.41 37.61 -131.40
N GLU A 136 -19.08 38.76 -131.37
CA GLU A 136 -18.52 40.07 -131.80
C GLU A 136 -18.04 40.93 -130.59
N LEU A 137 -18.23 40.43 -129.37
CA LEU A 137 -17.58 40.92 -128.14
C LEU A 137 -16.05 40.67 -128.17
N SER A 138 -15.58 39.67 -128.94
CA SER A 138 -14.22 39.12 -128.92
C SER A 138 -13.08 40.12 -129.19
N ARG A 139 -13.31 41.20 -129.95
CA ARG A 139 -12.27 42.19 -130.22
C ARG A 139 -12.14 43.26 -129.14
N VAL A 140 -13.25 43.69 -128.54
CA VAL A 140 -13.26 44.57 -127.35
C VAL A 140 -12.87 43.77 -126.10
N GLU A 141 -13.20 42.48 -126.04
CA GLU A 141 -12.77 41.53 -125.02
C GLU A 141 -11.25 41.31 -124.98
N MET A 142 -10.53 41.40 -126.10
CA MET A 142 -9.06 41.22 -126.09
C MET A 142 -8.33 42.40 -125.45
N GLU A 143 -8.72 43.64 -125.75
CA GLU A 143 -8.15 44.84 -125.11
C GLU A 143 -8.64 44.98 -123.66
N THR A 144 -9.93 44.72 -123.42
CA THR A 144 -10.50 44.66 -122.06
C THR A 144 -9.83 43.55 -121.25
N GLY A 145 -9.60 42.37 -121.84
CA GLY A 145 -8.92 41.23 -121.25
C GLY A 145 -7.46 41.53 -120.92
N SER A 146 -6.75 42.27 -121.78
CA SER A 146 -5.40 42.76 -121.45
C SER A 146 -5.42 43.66 -120.22
N SER A 147 -6.32 44.65 -120.17
CA SER A 147 -6.45 45.55 -119.02
C SER A 147 -6.89 44.82 -117.74
N MET A 148 -7.77 43.82 -117.85
CA MET A 148 -8.23 42.99 -116.75
C MET A 148 -7.13 42.08 -116.22
N LEU A 149 -6.27 41.52 -117.08
CA LEU A 149 -5.12 40.73 -116.67
C LEU A 149 -4.10 41.57 -115.89
N VAL A 150 -3.81 42.79 -116.37
CA VAL A 150 -2.93 43.75 -115.68
C VAL A 150 -3.52 44.15 -114.32
N SER A 151 -4.79 44.58 -114.29
CA SER A 151 -5.48 44.99 -113.05
C SER A 151 -5.63 43.82 -112.07
N GLY A 152 -5.93 42.62 -112.58
CA GLY A 152 -6.07 41.40 -111.80
C GLY A 152 -4.77 41.03 -111.09
N ILE A 153 -3.65 41.03 -111.82
CA ILE A 153 -2.36 40.72 -111.21
C ILE A 153 -1.89 41.82 -110.25
N GLU A 154 -2.22 43.09 -110.50
CA GLU A 154 -1.93 44.17 -109.54
C GLU A 154 -2.74 44.02 -108.25
N LYS A 155 -4.02 43.64 -108.33
CA LYS A 155 -4.85 43.33 -107.16
C LYS A 155 -4.29 42.14 -106.38
N ILE A 156 -3.83 41.10 -107.08
CA ILE A 156 -3.20 39.92 -106.46
C ILE A 156 -1.90 40.35 -105.78
N SER A 157 -0.98 41.05 -106.47
CA SER A 157 0.26 41.58 -105.90
C SER A 157 0.02 42.42 -104.65
N LYS A 158 -1.00 43.29 -104.64
CA LYS A 158 -1.35 44.11 -103.46
C LYS A 158 -1.86 43.27 -102.29
N LYS A 159 -2.55 42.16 -102.53
CA LYS A 159 -2.99 41.26 -101.44
C LYS A 159 -1.82 40.47 -100.83
N VAL A 160 -0.81 40.15 -101.64
CA VAL A 160 0.38 39.41 -101.18
C VAL A 160 1.56 40.31 -100.81
N SER A 161 1.39 41.63 -100.83
CA SER A 161 2.47 42.59 -100.55
C SER A 161 3.00 42.49 -99.12
N SER A 162 2.24 41.90 -98.19
CA SER A 162 2.68 41.61 -96.83
C SER A 162 3.82 40.60 -96.76
N PHE A 163 3.96 39.74 -97.76
CA PHE A 163 5.03 38.75 -97.82
C PHE A 163 6.28 39.29 -98.51
N LYS A 164 6.08 40.06 -99.59
CA LYS A 164 7.13 40.71 -100.38
C LYS A 164 6.50 41.75 -101.29
N ASP A 165 7.19 42.86 -101.54
CA ASP A 165 6.73 43.84 -102.52
C ASP A 165 7.09 43.39 -103.94
N PHE A 166 6.07 43.12 -104.76
CA PHE A 166 6.21 42.63 -106.14
C PHE A 166 6.05 43.73 -107.19
N GLY A 167 5.95 45.01 -106.81
CA GLY A 167 5.54 46.04 -107.76
C GLY A 167 5.87 47.49 -107.44
N VAL A 168 7.07 47.93 -107.87
CA VAL A 168 7.38 49.36 -108.11
C VAL A 168 7.51 49.70 -109.61
N ASN A 169 7.84 48.73 -110.48
CA ASN A 169 8.27 49.00 -111.87
C ASN A 169 7.39 48.42 -113.00
N GLY A 170 6.11 48.12 -112.73
CA GLY A 170 5.21 47.56 -113.75
C GLY A 170 5.48 46.09 -114.10
N LEU A 171 4.70 45.53 -115.05
CA LEU A 171 4.78 44.12 -115.44
C LEU A 171 6.16 43.73 -116.01
N PRO A 172 6.71 42.56 -115.65
CA PRO A 172 7.94 42.05 -116.27
C PRO A 172 7.79 41.97 -117.79
N ARG A 173 8.71 42.58 -118.54
CA ARG A 173 8.67 42.62 -120.01
C ARG A 173 9.49 41.48 -120.62
N SER A 174 9.01 40.92 -121.73
CA SER A 174 9.76 40.03 -122.61
C SER A 174 10.18 40.77 -123.87
N ASN A 175 11.39 40.51 -124.36
CA ASN A 175 11.86 41.05 -125.65
C ASN A 175 11.32 40.26 -126.86
N GLN A 176 10.63 39.13 -126.64
CA GLN A 176 10.16 38.22 -127.69
C GLN A 176 8.69 38.38 -128.07
N TYR A 177 7.89 39.03 -127.23
CA TYR A 177 6.45 39.17 -127.42
C TYR A 177 6.04 40.64 -127.42
N THR A 178 5.03 41.01 -128.21
CA THR A 178 4.43 42.36 -128.23
C THR A 178 2.91 42.26 -128.14
N GLY A 179 2.24 43.32 -127.66
CA GLY A 179 0.79 43.31 -127.45
C GLY A 179 0.33 42.38 -126.32
N LEU A 180 -0.84 41.75 -126.47
CA LEU A 180 -1.46 40.88 -125.47
C LEU A 180 -0.55 39.69 -125.02
N PRO A 181 0.19 39.00 -125.90
CA PRO A 181 1.15 37.97 -125.48
C PRO A 181 2.25 38.46 -124.53
N ALA A 182 2.69 39.73 -124.64
CA ALA A 182 3.67 40.31 -123.72
C ALA A 182 3.07 40.55 -122.32
N VAL A 183 1.82 40.99 -122.27
CA VAL A 183 1.06 41.14 -121.02
C VAL A 183 0.85 39.78 -120.37
N ALA A 184 0.48 38.76 -121.13
CA ALA A 184 0.34 37.39 -120.63
C ALA A 184 1.65 36.86 -120.05
N TYR A 185 2.79 37.06 -120.73
CA TYR A 185 4.10 36.69 -120.20
C TYR A 185 4.42 37.36 -118.87
N GLY A 186 4.23 38.69 -118.78
CA GLY A 186 4.51 39.43 -117.54
C GLY A 186 3.61 38.99 -116.39
N VAL A 187 2.35 38.70 -116.66
CA VAL A 187 1.39 38.17 -115.67
C VAL A 187 1.84 36.80 -115.19
N ILE A 188 2.21 35.89 -116.11
CA ILE A 188 2.69 34.54 -115.76
C ILE A 188 3.97 34.63 -114.91
N LYS A 189 4.94 35.44 -115.32
CA LYS A 189 6.20 35.58 -114.58
C LYS A 189 5.98 36.14 -113.17
N ARG A 190 5.19 37.21 -113.03
CA ARG A 190 4.85 37.76 -111.71
C ARG A 190 4.05 36.77 -110.87
N THR A 191 3.14 36.01 -111.48
CA THR A 191 2.38 34.98 -110.78
C THR A 191 3.31 33.89 -110.23
N ASN A 192 4.29 33.45 -111.02
CA ASN A 192 5.29 32.49 -110.56
C ASN A 192 6.14 33.06 -109.40
N GLU A 193 6.60 34.31 -109.50
CA GLU A 193 7.35 34.98 -108.41
C GLU A 193 6.52 35.04 -107.12
N ILE A 194 5.21 35.33 -107.22
CA ILE A 194 4.28 35.33 -106.09
C ILE A 194 4.12 33.92 -105.51
N VAL A 195 3.92 32.91 -106.36
CA VAL A 195 3.77 31.52 -105.94
C VAL A 195 5.02 31.00 -105.25
N GLU A 196 6.21 31.26 -105.80
CA GLU A 196 7.49 30.87 -105.20
C GLU A 196 7.69 31.50 -103.81
N GLU A 197 7.37 32.79 -103.64
CA GLU A 197 7.47 33.46 -102.35
C GLU A 197 6.44 32.93 -101.34
N LEU A 198 5.19 32.67 -101.77
CA LEU A 198 4.17 32.07 -100.91
C LEU A 198 4.56 30.66 -100.47
N LEU A 199 5.14 29.86 -101.38
CA LEU A 199 5.68 28.54 -101.06
C LEU A 199 6.83 28.66 -100.04
N ARG A 200 7.78 29.58 -100.25
CA ARG A 200 8.88 29.84 -99.31
C ARG A 200 8.37 30.25 -97.92
N GLN A 201 7.36 31.11 -97.84
CA GLN A 201 6.74 31.53 -96.57
C GLN A 201 6.00 30.37 -95.90
N ASN A 202 5.30 29.55 -96.68
CA ASN A 202 4.63 28.35 -96.17
C ASN A 202 5.64 27.35 -95.61
N GLU A 203 6.76 27.13 -96.29
CA GLU A 203 7.85 26.27 -95.80
C GLU A 203 8.46 26.78 -94.49
N LEU A 204 8.70 28.10 -94.37
CA LEU A 204 9.17 28.70 -93.12
C LEU A 204 8.16 28.56 -91.99
N ASN A 205 6.87 28.80 -92.26
CA ASN A 205 5.81 28.63 -91.27
C ASN A 205 5.74 27.16 -90.80
N VAL A 206 5.75 26.20 -91.74
CA VAL A 206 5.77 24.76 -91.42
C VAL A 206 6.98 24.39 -90.57
N LYS A 207 8.18 24.91 -90.89
CA LYS A 207 9.39 24.69 -90.06
C LYS A 207 9.21 25.25 -88.65
N SER A 208 8.83 26.53 -88.51
CA SER A 208 8.62 27.16 -87.19
C SER A 208 7.56 26.45 -86.35
N ARG A 209 6.49 25.96 -86.98
CA ARG A 209 5.43 25.19 -86.33
C ARG A 209 5.93 23.81 -85.88
N ASN A 210 6.76 23.15 -86.69
CA ASN A 210 7.35 21.86 -86.33
C ASN A 210 8.35 22.04 -85.18
N GLU A 211 9.21 23.06 -85.22
CA GLU A 211 10.11 23.42 -84.11
C GLU A 211 9.34 23.69 -82.81
N ALA A 212 8.22 24.43 -82.89
CA ALA A 212 7.36 24.68 -81.72
C ALA A 212 6.72 23.39 -81.17
N ARG A 213 6.38 22.42 -82.04
CA ARG A 213 5.88 21.11 -81.60
C ARG A 213 6.98 20.27 -80.94
N GLU A 214 8.18 20.25 -81.51
CA GLU A 214 9.32 19.52 -80.92
C GLU A 214 9.66 20.07 -79.52
N LEU A 215 9.67 21.39 -79.35
CA LEU A 215 9.87 22.01 -78.03
C LEU A 215 8.75 21.66 -77.05
N MET A 216 7.50 21.63 -77.52
CA MET A 216 6.36 21.22 -76.69
C MET A 216 6.46 19.74 -76.30
N GLU A 217 6.85 18.87 -77.23
CA GLU A 217 7.07 17.44 -76.96
C GLU A 217 8.20 17.23 -75.94
N GLN A 218 9.32 17.94 -76.09
CA GLN A 218 10.42 17.91 -75.09
C GLN A 218 9.94 18.33 -73.70
N ARG A 219 9.19 19.43 -73.59
CA ARG A 219 8.60 19.87 -72.32
C ARG A 219 7.59 18.86 -71.76
N ASN A 220 6.79 18.23 -72.61
CA ASN A 220 5.86 17.18 -72.18
C ASN A 220 6.61 15.98 -71.61
N TYR A 221 7.76 15.59 -72.19
CA TYR A 221 8.61 14.53 -71.64
C TYR A 221 9.22 14.92 -70.29
N GLU A 222 9.72 16.15 -70.14
CA GLU A 222 10.25 16.66 -68.87
C GLU A 222 9.17 16.62 -67.78
N ILE A 223 7.97 17.12 -68.06
CA ILE A 223 6.83 17.09 -67.13
C ILE A 223 6.47 15.65 -66.76
N ALA A 224 6.48 14.72 -67.71
CA ALA A 224 6.19 13.31 -67.42
C ALA A 224 7.21 12.70 -66.45
N ILE A 225 8.50 13.01 -66.63
CA ILE A 225 9.57 12.55 -65.73
C ILE A 225 9.38 13.14 -64.33
N GLU A 226 9.12 14.45 -64.23
CA GLU A 226 8.87 15.12 -62.95
C GLU A 226 7.66 14.52 -62.23
N ILE A 227 6.56 14.29 -62.95
CA ILE A 227 5.35 13.65 -62.41
C ILE A 227 5.69 12.24 -61.89
N SER A 228 6.40 11.42 -62.67
CA SER A 228 6.78 10.07 -62.22
C SER A 228 7.68 10.08 -60.98
N GLN A 229 8.59 11.04 -60.87
CA GLN A 229 9.42 11.21 -59.67
C GLN A 229 8.56 11.60 -58.45
N LEU A 230 7.63 12.55 -58.63
CA LEU A 230 6.71 12.95 -57.57
C LEU A 230 5.82 11.77 -57.14
N GLU A 231 5.28 11.00 -58.07
CA GLU A 231 4.48 9.81 -57.78
C GLU A 231 5.27 8.74 -57.00
N ALA A 232 6.54 8.52 -57.36
CA ALA A 232 7.42 7.62 -56.62
C ALA A 232 7.66 8.10 -55.18
N THR A 233 7.94 9.40 -54.99
CA THR A 233 8.12 9.97 -53.64
C THR A 233 6.84 9.91 -52.80
N ILE A 234 5.67 10.19 -53.40
CA ILE A 234 4.38 10.08 -52.72
C ILE A 234 4.11 8.63 -52.31
N SER A 235 4.45 7.67 -53.16
CA SER A 235 4.27 6.24 -52.87
C SER A 235 5.16 5.79 -51.71
N GLY A 236 6.44 6.17 -51.71
CA GLY A 236 7.36 5.88 -50.60
C GLY A 236 6.89 6.51 -49.27
N LEU A 237 6.46 7.77 -49.30
CA LEU A 237 5.91 8.44 -48.11
C LEU A 237 4.64 7.75 -47.59
N ARG A 238 3.76 7.25 -48.48
CA ARG A 238 2.57 6.50 -48.07
C ARG A 238 2.93 5.19 -47.38
N GLU A 239 3.92 4.48 -47.88
CA GLU A 239 4.41 3.24 -47.25
C GLU A 239 5.01 3.52 -45.87
N GLU A 240 5.85 4.55 -45.74
CA GLU A 240 6.40 4.96 -44.45
C GLU A 240 5.32 5.35 -43.44
N VAL A 241 4.28 6.07 -43.89
CA VAL A 241 3.13 6.43 -43.05
C VAL A 241 2.37 5.18 -42.62
N GLY A 242 2.21 4.19 -43.50
CA GLY A 242 1.60 2.89 -43.17
C GLY A 242 2.38 2.18 -42.06
N LYS A 243 3.69 1.99 -42.25
CA LYS A 243 4.59 1.35 -41.27
C LYS A 243 4.55 2.06 -39.91
N LYS A 244 4.66 3.40 -39.89
CA LYS A 244 4.57 4.17 -38.65
C LYS A 244 3.21 4.06 -37.98
N SER A 245 2.13 3.95 -38.75
CA SER A 245 0.78 3.77 -38.20
C SER A 245 0.63 2.41 -37.51
N GLU A 246 1.17 1.35 -38.09
CA GLU A 246 1.21 0.01 -37.48
C GLU A 246 2.04 -0.01 -36.18
N GLU A 247 3.21 0.64 -36.18
CA GLU A 247 4.05 0.80 -34.98
C GLU A 247 3.32 1.55 -33.87
N ILE A 248 2.62 2.65 -34.20
CA ILE A 248 1.81 3.42 -33.25
C ILE A 248 0.68 2.57 -32.67
N GLU A 249 0.00 1.76 -33.49
CA GLU A 249 -1.08 0.87 -33.03
C GLU A 249 -0.55 -0.22 -32.09
N SER A 250 0.60 -0.83 -32.42
CA SER A 250 1.29 -1.79 -31.55
C SER A 250 1.70 -1.17 -30.22
N LEU A 251 2.31 0.02 -30.24
CA LEU A 251 2.68 0.74 -29.01
C LEU A 251 1.46 1.12 -28.18
N LYS A 252 0.38 1.56 -28.82
CA LYS A 252 -0.88 1.87 -28.13
C LYS A 252 -1.43 0.65 -27.41
N LYS A 253 -1.48 -0.50 -28.08
CA LYS A 253 -1.92 -1.76 -27.47
C LYS A 253 -1.05 -2.15 -26.27
N SER A 254 0.27 -2.05 -26.41
CA SER A 254 1.21 -2.33 -25.31
C SER A 254 1.01 -1.38 -24.12
N VAL A 255 0.75 -0.09 -24.38
CA VAL A 255 0.46 0.90 -23.32
C VAL A 255 -0.85 0.55 -22.61
N ASP A 256 -1.90 0.16 -23.34
CA ASP A 256 -3.18 -0.18 -22.73
C ASP A 256 -3.10 -1.48 -21.90
N GLU A 257 -2.35 -2.49 -22.37
CA GLU A 257 -2.01 -3.69 -21.58
C GLU A 257 -1.25 -3.33 -20.29
N LYS A 258 -0.25 -2.44 -20.39
CA LYS A 258 0.53 -1.99 -19.22
C LYS A 258 -0.31 -1.19 -18.24
N LYS A 259 -1.24 -0.34 -18.71
CA LYS A 259 -2.20 0.35 -17.84
C LYS A 259 -3.09 -0.64 -17.08
N GLY A 260 -3.54 -1.70 -17.75
CA GLY A 260 -4.30 -2.77 -17.11
C GLY A 260 -3.51 -3.44 -15.98
N GLN A 261 -2.26 -3.82 -16.25
CA GLN A 261 -1.35 -4.40 -15.24
C GLN A 261 -1.10 -3.45 -14.06
N VAL A 262 -0.94 -2.16 -14.32
CA VAL A 262 -0.76 -1.15 -13.26
C VAL A 262 -2.02 -1.04 -12.40
N ALA A 263 -3.21 -0.99 -13.00
CA ALA A 263 -4.47 -0.92 -12.25
C ALA A 263 -4.70 -2.16 -11.37
N GLU A 264 -4.34 -3.35 -11.86
CA GLU A 264 -4.40 -4.59 -11.08
C GLU A 264 -3.43 -4.57 -9.89
N LEU A 265 -2.18 -4.16 -10.12
CA LEU A 265 -1.18 -4.01 -9.05
C LEU A 265 -1.58 -2.96 -8.01
N GLU A 266 -2.17 -1.83 -8.43
CA GLU A 266 -2.70 -0.81 -7.53
C GLU A 266 -3.83 -1.35 -6.65
N SER A 267 -4.74 -2.16 -7.24
CA SER A 267 -5.82 -2.83 -6.50
C SER A 267 -5.27 -3.83 -5.48
N GLU A 268 -4.32 -4.69 -5.88
CA GLU A 268 -3.68 -5.64 -4.96
C GLU A 268 -2.92 -4.93 -3.84
N PHE A 269 -2.26 -3.82 -4.15
CA PHE A 269 -1.54 -3.04 -3.16
C PHE A 269 -2.49 -2.42 -2.13
N LEU A 270 -3.63 -1.87 -2.57
CA LEU A 270 -4.66 -1.35 -1.67
C LEU A 270 -5.24 -2.44 -0.76
N GLU A 271 -5.52 -3.63 -1.29
CA GLU A 271 -6.01 -4.77 -0.49
C GLU A 271 -4.98 -5.21 0.56
N LYS A 272 -3.70 -5.32 0.17
CA LYS A 272 -2.60 -5.64 1.11
C LYS A 272 -2.42 -4.55 2.16
N GLN A 273 -2.57 -3.28 1.79
CA GLN A 273 -2.49 -2.15 2.72
C GLN A 273 -3.63 -2.21 3.74
N GLU A 274 -4.87 -2.48 3.30
CA GLU A 274 -6.02 -2.65 4.20
C GLU A 274 -5.83 -3.84 5.15
N ALA A 275 -5.34 -4.98 4.65
CA ALA A 275 -5.04 -6.15 5.47
C ALA A 275 -3.96 -5.84 6.54
N LEU A 276 -2.92 -5.08 6.17
CA LEU A 276 -1.89 -4.64 7.10
C LEU A 276 -2.45 -3.67 8.15
N ASP A 277 -3.26 -2.70 7.74
CA ASP A 277 -3.87 -1.73 8.65
C ASP A 277 -4.81 -2.43 9.66
N ASN A 278 -5.54 -3.45 9.21
CA ASN A 278 -6.36 -4.31 10.07
C ASN A 278 -5.51 -5.10 11.08
N GLU A 279 -4.38 -5.67 10.64
CA GLU A 279 -3.48 -6.40 11.54
C GLU A 279 -2.80 -5.46 12.54
N VAL A 280 -2.39 -4.27 12.11
CA VAL A 280 -1.86 -3.22 13.01
C VAL A 280 -2.91 -2.81 14.03
N ALA A 281 -4.17 -2.63 13.64
CA ALA A 281 -5.26 -2.34 14.57
C ALA A 281 -5.46 -3.49 15.58
N ARG A 282 -5.43 -4.74 15.12
CA ARG A 282 -5.52 -5.93 15.99
C ARG A 282 -4.37 -5.98 16.99
N LEU A 283 -3.13 -5.74 16.54
CA LEU A 283 -1.95 -5.71 17.40
C LEU A 283 -2.01 -4.56 18.41
N ARG A 284 -2.48 -3.38 18.02
CA ARG A 284 -2.68 -2.25 18.95
C ARG A 284 -3.69 -2.60 20.05
N LEU A 285 -4.80 -3.24 19.70
CA LEU A 285 -5.78 -3.71 20.69
C LEU A 285 -5.16 -4.73 21.65
N LEU A 286 -4.37 -5.67 21.14
CA LEU A 286 -3.69 -6.67 21.96
C LEU A 286 -2.67 -6.03 22.91
N VAL A 287 -1.86 -5.08 22.43
CA VAL A 287 -0.92 -4.32 23.27
C VAL A 287 -1.67 -3.57 24.37
N SER A 288 -2.77 -2.89 24.03
CA SER A 288 -3.60 -2.18 25.01
C SER A 288 -4.19 -3.12 26.08
N ASP A 289 -4.63 -4.32 25.69
CA ASP A 289 -5.10 -5.34 26.65
C ASP A 289 -3.98 -5.77 27.61
N TYR A 290 -2.77 -6.02 27.09
CA TYR A 290 -1.61 -6.35 27.93
C TYR A 290 -1.18 -5.19 28.83
N GLU A 291 -1.14 -3.96 28.34
CA GLU A 291 -0.85 -2.77 29.13
C GLU A 291 -1.87 -2.61 30.27
N SER A 292 -3.16 -2.83 29.99
CA SER A 292 -4.21 -2.77 31.02
C SER A 292 -4.04 -3.84 32.10
N LYS A 293 -3.64 -5.06 31.71
CA LYS A 293 -3.34 -6.15 32.64
C LYS A 293 -2.13 -5.83 33.51
N ILE A 294 -1.06 -5.33 32.90
CA ILE A 294 0.16 -4.88 33.59
C ILE A 294 -0.20 -3.78 34.60
N GLU A 295 -0.97 -2.78 34.21
CA GLU A 295 -1.37 -1.69 35.08
C GLU A 295 -2.27 -2.17 36.23
N SER A 296 -3.14 -3.16 35.98
CA SER A 296 -3.97 -3.78 37.04
C SER A 296 -3.16 -4.55 38.10
N GLN A 297 -1.96 -5.02 37.77
CA GLN A 297 -1.08 -5.74 38.70
C GLN A 297 -0.20 -4.81 39.53
N ARG A 298 0.06 -3.59 39.05
CA ARG A 298 0.86 -2.57 39.76
C ARG A 298 0.45 -2.38 41.23
N PRO A 299 -0.84 -2.17 41.58
CA PRO A 299 -1.23 -1.97 42.98
C PRO A 299 -1.01 -3.21 43.86
N LEU A 300 -1.23 -4.42 43.32
CA LEU A 300 -1.00 -5.67 44.07
C LEU A 300 0.46 -5.83 44.47
N LEU A 301 1.37 -5.42 43.58
CA LEU A 301 2.80 -5.46 43.87
C LEU A 301 3.24 -4.43 44.90
N VAL A 302 2.66 -3.22 44.85
CA VAL A 302 2.89 -2.20 45.87
C VAL A 302 2.46 -2.70 47.25
N ASP A 303 1.28 -3.33 47.33
CA ASP A 303 0.78 -3.94 48.57
C ASP A 303 1.72 -5.06 49.07
N GLN A 304 2.16 -5.94 48.18
CA GLN A 304 3.10 -7.02 48.51
C GLN A 304 4.40 -6.46 49.09
N LEU A 305 4.99 -5.45 48.47
CA LEU A 305 6.24 -4.85 48.92
C LEU A 305 6.09 -4.13 50.27
N ASN A 306 4.92 -3.52 50.52
CA ASN A 306 4.59 -2.95 51.83
C ASN A 306 4.56 -4.03 52.92
N TYR A 307 3.90 -5.17 52.66
CA TYR A 307 3.92 -6.30 53.60
C TYR A 307 5.33 -6.85 53.84
N VAL A 308 6.12 -7.02 52.77
CA VAL A 308 7.53 -7.46 52.87
C VAL A 308 8.32 -6.50 53.76
N SER A 309 8.22 -5.19 53.54
CA SER A 309 8.89 -4.18 54.36
C SER A 309 8.50 -4.28 55.83
N ARG A 310 7.20 -4.42 56.13
CA ARG A 310 6.69 -4.56 57.50
C ARG A 310 7.16 -5.85 58.17
N ILE A 311 7.19 -6.97 57.46
CA ILE A 311 7.69 -8.24 58.01
C ILE A 311 9.18 -8.15 58.27
N HIS A 312 9.95 -7.58 57.34
CA HIS A 312 11.38 -7.36 57.49
C HIS A 312 11.70 -6.51 58.73
N GLU A 313 10.98 -5.40 58.93
CA GLU A 313 11.09 -4.58 60.15
C GLU A 313 10.79 -5.40 61.43
N LYS A 314 9.74 -6.22 61.43
CA LYS A 314 9.39 -7.05 62.59
C LYS A 314 10.41 -8.14 62.88
N MET A 315 10.95 -8.78 61.85
CA MET A 315 12.04 -9.74 62.01
C MET A 315 13.30 -9.10 62.58
N PHE A 316 13.59 -7.87 62.15
CA PHE A 316 14.69 -7.10 62.67
C PHE A 316 14.50 -6.74 64.16
N ASP A 317 13.29 -6.33 64.56
CA ASP A 317 12.95 -6.10 65.96
C ASP A 317 13.15 -7.36 66.82
N ILE A 318 12.75 -8.54 66.32
CA ILE A 318 12.98 -9.82 67.01
C ILE A 318 14.47 -10.14 67.10
N MET A 319 15.23 -9.95 66.02
CA MET A 319 16.68 -10.15 66.01
C MET A 319 17.38 -9.31 67.09
N LYS A 320 16.95 -8.05 67.29
CA LYS A 320 17.50 -7.20 68.37
C LYS A 320 17.27 -7.77 69.77
N ILE A 321 16.14 -8.45 70.00
CA ILE A 321 15.81 -9.07 71.29
C ILE A 321 16.68 -10.31 71.53
N VAL A 322 16.88 -11.11 70.48
CA VAL A 322 17.56 -12.42 70.57
C VAL A 322 19.10 -12.28 70.51
N ASP A 323 19.63 -11.31 69.77
CA ASP A 323 21.08 -11.07 69.65
C ASP A 323 21.40 -9.57 69.70
N ALA A 324 21.53 -9.04 70.92
CA ALA A 324 21.81 -7.63 71.17
C ALA A 324 23.15 -7.14 70.57
N ASN A 325 24.11 -8.04 70.34
CA ASN A 325 25.47 -7.73 69.92
C ASN A 325 25.63 -7.54 68.39
N LYS A 326 24.67 -8.01 67.58
CA LYS A 326 24.71 -7.91 66.10
C LYS A 326 23.75 -6.88 65.50
N SER A 327 23.08 -6.09 66.33
CA SER A 327 21.98 -5.20 65.94
C SER A 327 22.36 -4.02 65.02
N SER A 328 23.66 -3.76 64.78
CA SER A 328 24.13 -2.54 64.09
C SER A 328 24.52 -2.72 62.62
N GLU A 329 24.70 -3.93 62.10
CA GLU A 329 25.24 -4.15 60.73
C GLU A 329 24.16 -4.42 59.67
N LEU A 330 22.91 -4.62 60.07
CA LEU A 330 21.84 -5.16 59.19
C LEU A 330 20.69 -4.16 58.93
N SER A 331 20.82 -2.90 59.37
CA SER A 331 19.74 -1.91 59.30
C SER A 331 19.84 -1.02 58.07
N GLU A 332 19.37 -1.50 56.93
CA GLU A 332 18.85 -0.62 55.87
C GLU A 332 17.69 -1.32 55.16
N SER A 333 16.47 -0.94 55.50
CA SER A 333 15.27 -1.37 54.79
C SER A 333 15.30 -0.74 53.39
N LEU A 334 15.83 -1.48 52.42
CA LEU A 334 16.09 -1.03 51.04
C LEU A 334 14.92 -1.35 50.09
N PHE A 335 13.74 -1.71 50.60
CA PHE A 335 12.63 -2.22 49.80
C PHE A 335 11.49 -1.19 49.71
N LEU A 336 11.78 -0.02 49.15
CA LEU A 336 10.76 1.01 48.93
C LEU A 336 9.97 0.71 47.65
N ALA A 337 8.65 0.88 47.70
CA ALA A 337 7.80 0.82 46.52
C ALA A 337 8.15 1.96 45.57
N GLY A 338 8.76 1.61 44.44
CA GLY A 338 8.96 2.51 43.32
C GLY A 338 7.67 2.63 42.54
N GLU A 339 7.20 3.85 42.29
CA GLU A 339 5.96 4.10 41.56
C GLU A 339 6.09 3.74 40.06
N THR A 340 7.30 3.46 39.58
CA THR A 340 7.64 3.58 38.15
C THR A 340 7.86 2.29 37.37
N ASP A 341 8.23 1.15 37.98
CA ASP A 341 8.45 -0.11 37.24
C ASP A 341 7.96 -1.36 37.99
N ILE A 342 7.10 -2.15 37.34
CA ILE A 342 6.57 -3.41 37.88
C ILE A 342 7.69 -4.44 38.00
N GLU A 343 8.63 -4.48 37.05
CA GLU A 343 9.74 -5.43 37.08
C GLU A 343 10.71 -5.12 38.23
N GLU A 344 11.02 -3.84 38.45
CA GLU A 344 11.73 -3.37 39.64
C GLU A 344 11.01 -3.73 40.94
N ASN A 345 9.69 -3.54 41.02
CA ASN A 345 8.92 -3.93 42.20
C ASN A 345 8.91 -5.45 42.44
N ILE A 346 8.86 -6.29 41.38
CA ILE A 346 9.01 -7.76 41.50
C ILE A 346 10.39 -8.09 42.09
N ARG A 347 11.45 -7.51 41.53
CA ARG A 347 12.83 -7.71 42.00
C ARG A 347 13.02 -7.27 43.46
N ALA A 348 12.51 -6.10 43.82
CA ALA A 348 12.59 -5.57 45.17
C ALA A 348 11.83 -6.47 46.17
N SER A 349 10.64 -6.96 45.79
CA SER A 349 9.88 -7.89 46.64
C SER A 349 10.60 -9.21 46.82
N LEU A 350 11.22 -9.76 45.77
CA LEU A 350 11.97 -11.01 45.86
C LEU A 350 13.16 -10.86 46.82
N ALA A 351 13.97 -9.82 46.63
CA ALA A 351 15.11 -9.54 47.50
C ALA A 351 14.69 -9.32 48.96
N GLY A 352 13.55 -8.67 49.20
CA GLY A 352 13.01 -8.49 50.54
C GLY A 352 12.57 -9.80 51.19
N ILE A 353 11.92 -10.70 50.43
CA ILE A 353 11.52 -12.03 50.91
C ILE A 353 12.75 -12.89 51.21
N GLU A 354 13.78 -12.87 50.36
CA GLU A 354 15.05 -13.56 50.59
C GLU A 354 15.74 -13.07 51.88
N SER A 355 15.78 -11.75 52.09
CA SER A 355 16.32 -11.17 53.32
C SER A 355 15.54 -11.60 54.57
N ILE A 356 14.20 -11.57 54.50
CA ILE A 356 13.33 -12.05 55.59
C ILE A 356 13.62 -13.52 55.91
N TYR A 357 13.79 -14.35 54.89
CA TYR A 357 14.06 -15.78 55.06
C TYR A 357 15.40 -16.01 55.77
N GLU A 358 16.47 -15.35 55.35
CA GLU A 358 17.77 -15.46 56.02
C GLU A 358 17.75 -14.91 57.45
N LEU A 359 17.10 -13.75 57.68
CA LEU A 359 16.89 -13.23 59.03
C LEU A 359 16.11 -14.22 59.90
N SER A 360 15.04 -14.80 59.39
CA SER A 360 14.22 -15.79 60.08
C SER A 360 15.05 -16.99 60.54
N LYS A 361 15.88 -17.54 59.63
CA LYS A 361 16.76 -18.67 59.93
C LYS A 361 17.71 -18.34 61.09
N ILE A 362 18.36 -17.18 61.03
CA ILE A 362 19.28 -16.73 62.08
C ILE A 362 18.53 -16.51 63.41
N VAL A 363 17.35 -15.87 63.38
CA VAL A 363 16.52 -15.66 64.57
C VAL A 363 16.15 -16.99 65.23
N VAL A 364 15.74 -17.99 64.45
CA VAL A 364 15.38 -19.32 64.96
C VAL A 364 16.58 -20.02 65.61
N GLU A 365 17.74 -19.99 64.95
CA GLU A 365 18.98 -20.55 65.51
C GLU A 365 19.35 -19.87 66.84
N LYS A 366 19.36 -18.54 66.87
CA LYS A 366 19.70 -17.78 68.07
C LYS A 366 18.69 -17.94 69.21
N THR A 367 17.41 -18.05 68.89
CA THR A 367 16.37 -18.31 69.88
C THR A 367 16.55 -19.68 70.51
N ARG A 368 16.92 -20.69 69.71
CA ARG A 368 17.26 -22.03 70.21
C ARG A 368 18.47 -21.99 71.13
N ASP A 369 19.55 -21.31 70.74
CA ASP A 369 20.76 -21.16 71.56
C ASP A 369 20.44 -20.53 72.92
N LEU A 370 19.65 -19.45 72.93
CA LEU A 370 19.19 -18.80 74.17
C LEU A 370 18.33 -19.74 75.01
N MET A 371 17.38 -20.47 74.40
CA MET A 371 16.51 -21.40 75.13
C MET A 371 17.32 -22.54 75.77
N GLU A 372 18.30 -23.10 75.06
CA GLU A 372 19.20 -24.13 75.59
C GLU A 372 20.06 -23.61 76.74
N GLN A 373 20.59 -22.38 76.62
CA GLN A 373 21.33 -21.74 77.72
C GLN A 373 20.43 -21.58 78.95
N ARG A 374 19.20 -21.08 78.78
CA ARG A 374 18.26 -20.90 79.90
C ARG A 374 17.83 -22.24 80.50
N SER A 375 17.66 -23.28 79.69
CA SER A 375 17.37 -24.63 80.17
C SER A 375 18.52 -25.19 81.01
N ARG A 376 19.78 -24.99 80.59
CA ARG A 376 20.97 -25.32 81.39
C ARG A 376 21.03 -24.55 82.71
N GLU A 377 20.76 -23.25 82.69
CA GLU A 377 20.67 -22.40 83.90
C GLU A 377 19.55 -22.87 84.84
N VAL A 378 18.37 -23.22 84.31
CA VAL A 378 17.25 -23.75 85.11
C VAL A 378 17.61 -25.09 85.73
N THR A 379 18.29 -25.97 84.98
CA THR A 379 18.71 -27.28 85.48
C THR A 379 19.72 -27.13 86.61
N SER A 380 20.73 -26.26 86.46
CA SER A 380 21.71 -26.00 87.51
C SER A 380 21.09 -25.35 88.75
N LEU A 381 20.18 -24.38 88.56
CA LEU A 381 19.40 -23.81 89.67
C LEU A 381 18.55 -24.87 90.37
N ASN A 382 17.89 -25.75 89.62
CA ASN A 382 17.09 -26.83 90.18
C ASN A 382 17.93 -27.85 90.97
N GLU A 383 19.14 -28.16 90.50
CA GLU A 383 20.12 -28.97 91.25
C GLU A 383 20.52 -28.29 92.56
N THR A 384 20.83 -26.98 92.53
CA THR A 384 21.16 -26.23 93.76
C THR A 384 19.99 -26.18 94.74
N VAL A 385 18.75 -25.99 94.26
CA VAL A 385 17.54 -26.03 95.09
C VAL A 385 17.36 -27.43 95.69
N SER A 386 17.53 -28.48 94.88
CA SER A 386 17.45 -29.87 95.36
C SER A 386 18.49 -30.18 96.44
N GLN A 387 19.72 -29.64 96.30
CA GLN A 387 20.76 -29.78 97.30
C GLN A 387 20.39 -29.05 98.60
N LEU A 388 19.92 -27.80 98.51
CA LEU A 388 19.47 -27.03 99.68
C LEU A 388 18.29 -27.69 100.40
N VAL A 389 17.36 -28.33 99.67
CA VAL A 389 16.25 -29.09 100.26
C VAL A 389 16.77 -30.29 101.05
N LYS A 390 17.74 -31.05 100.51
CA LYS A 390 18.38 -32.17 101.23
C LYS A 390 19.11 -31.71 102.48
N GLU A 391 19.86 -30.61 102.41
CA GLU A 391 20.54 -30.02 103.57
C GLU A 391 19.52 -29.58 104.64
N LYS A 392 18.41 -28.95 104.23
CA LYS A 392 17.30 -28.59 105.14
C LYS A 392 16.70 -29.83 105.81
N GLU A 393 16.48 -30.92 105.09
CA GLU A 393 15.96 -32.18 105.65
C GLU A 393 16.93 -32.82 106.65
N GLN A 394 18.24 -32.81 106.34
CA GLN A 394 19.31 -33.29 107.22
C GLN A 394 19.41 -32.44 108.50
N ILE A 395 19.40 -31.12 108.39
CA ILE A 395 19.34 -30.22 109.55
C ILE A 395 18.06 -30.47 110.35
N GLY A 396 16.92 -30.67 109.66
CA GLY A 396 15.64 -30.98 110.28
C GLY A 396 15.63 -32.31 111.05
N SER A 397 16.27 -33.36 110.52
CA SER A 397 16.40 -34.65 111.20
C SER A 397 17.37 -34.58 112.38
N LEU A 398 18.48 -33.84 112.25
CA LEU A 398 19.42 -33.57 113.34
C LEU A 398 18.76 -32.80 114.48
N LEU A 399 17.98 -31.75 114.17
CA LEU A 399 17.23 -30.99 115.17
C LEU A 399 16.15 -31.83 115.84
N ARG A 400 15.38 -32.63 115.08
CA ARG A 400 14.40 -33.57 115.66
C ARG A 400 15.06 -34.62 116.56
N SER A 401 16.22 -35.14 116.18
CA SER A 401 17.02 -36.09 116.98
C SER A 401 17.59 -35.44 118.24
N ALA A 402 18.12 -34.22 118.14
CA ALA A 402 18.61 -33.44 119.27
C ALA A 402 17.49 -33.06 120.25
N LEU A 403 16.31 -32.71 119.76
CA LEU A 403 15.12 -32.46 120.58
C LEU A 403 14.60 -33.76 121.22
N SER A 404 14.59 -34.89 120.50
CA SER A 404 14.16 -36.20 121.01
C SER A 404 15.09 -36.79 122.09
N ARG A 405 16.41 -36.56 121.99
CA ARG A 405 17.36 -36.90 123.07
C ARG A 405 17.27 -35.98 124.28
N ARG A 406 16.73 -34.76 124.12
CA ARG A 406 16.56 -33.78 125.20
C ARG A 406 15.33 -34.03 126.06
N THR A 407 14.32 -34.75 125.55
CA THR A 407 13.11 -35.15 126.29
C THR A 407 13.25 -36.48 127.05
N SER A 408 14.33 -37.24 126.84
CA SER A 408 14.41 -38.64 127.32
C SER A 408 15.38 -38.92 128.48
N VAL A 409 16.18 -37.98 128.98
CA VAL A 409 17.02 -38.26 130.18
C VAL A 409 17.15 -37.05 131.11
N ASP A 410 16.71 -37.29 132.34
CA ASP A 410 16.69 -36.43 133.52
C ASP A 410 18.08 -36.00 134.01
N LEU A 411 18.08 -34.92 134.78
CA LEU A 411 19.23 -34.19 135.33
C LEU A 411 20.26 -35.06 136.09
N SER A 412 21.53 -34.74 135.85
CA SER A 412 22.66 -34.74 136.81
C SER A 412 23.87 -35.60 136.41
N SER A 413 24.98 -34.91 136.16
CA SER A 413 26.38 -35.36 136.21
C SER A 413 26.91 -36.35 135.17
N LYS A 414 27.25 -35.87 133.95
CA LYS A 414 28.42 -36.38 133.17
C LYS A 414 28.81 -35.49 131.97
N THR A 415 28.90 -34.18 132.18
CA THR A 415 29.11 -33.17 131.12
C THR A 415 30.51 -33.24 130.47
N ASN A 416 31.49 -33.93 131.06
CA ASN A 416 32.89 -33.90 130.60
C ASN A 416 33.29 -35.06 129.67
N GLU A 417 32.49 -36.15 129.61
CA GLU A 417 32.69 -37.23 128.62
C GLU A 417 32.03 -36.90 127.27
N LEU A 418 31.01 -36.03 127.29
CA LEU A 418 30.19 -35.67 126.13
C LEU A 418 30.94 -34.83 125.09
N PHE A 419 31.83 -33.94 125.54
CA PHE A 419 32.67 -33.14 124.64
C PHE A 419 33.77 -33.97 123.98
N LYS A 420 34.36 -34.95 124.67
CA LYS A 420 35.39 -35.82 124.09
C LYS A 420 34.85 -36.75 123.00
N VAL A 421 33.61 -37.24 123.16
CA VAL A 421 32.98 -38.10 122.14
C VAL A 421 32.54 -37.28 120.92
N ALA A 422 32.06 -36.05 121.12
CA ALA A 422 31.74 -35.14 120.03
C ALA A 422 33.00 -34.64 119.27
N GLU A 423 34.09 -34.31 119.97
CA GLU A 423 35.37 -33.93 119.35
C GLU A 423 35.99 -35.06 118.54
N ASN A 424 35.92 -36.31 119.05
CA ASN A 424 36.42 -37.46 118.32
C ASN A 424 35.55 -37.79 117.09
N GLY A 425 34.21 -37.62 117.18
CA GLY A 425 33.31 -37.80 116.05
C GLY A 425 33.43 -36.74 114.96
N LEU A 426 33.67 -35.46 115.34
CA LEU A 426 33.96 -34.40 114.37
C LEU A 426 35.34 -34.58 113.70
N ARG A 427 36.34 -35.07 114.44
CA ARG A 427 37.67 -35.38 113.90
C ARG A 427 37.65 -36.55 112.90
N GLU A 428 36.78 -37.54 113.10
CA GLU A 428 36.54 -38.62 112.12
C GLU A 428 35.80 -38.14 110.86
N ALA A 429 35.05 -37.02 110.95
CA ALA A 429 34.42 -36.36 109.81
C ALA A 429 35.30 -35.26 109.17
N GLY A 430 36.56 -35.09 109.61
CA GLY A 430 37.53 -34.15 109.04
C GLY A 430 37.44 -32.70 109.52
N ILE A 431 36.72 -32.42 110.62
CA ILE A 431 36.51 -31.07 111.14
C ILE A 431 37.21 -30.93 112.51
N ASP A 432 38.25 -30.10 112.58
CA ASP A 432 39.03 -29.89 113.82
C ASP A 432 38.45 -28.71 114.62
N TYR A 433 37.58 -29.02 115.60
CA TYR A 433 36.92 -28.02 116.44
C TYR A 433 36.92 -28.44 117.91
N ASN A 434 37.43 -27.57 118.79
CA ASN A 434 37.57 -27.83 120.23
C ASN A 434 36.50 -27.06 121.03
N PHE A 435 35.67 -27.79 121.77
CA PHE A 435 34.48 -27.25 122.43
C PHE A 435 34.78 -26.53 123.76
N SER A 436 36.03 -26.49 124.22
CA SER A 436 36.40 -25.83 125.48
C SER A 436 36.24 -24.30 125.49
N LYS A 437 35.91 -23.66 124.35
CA LYS A 437 35.93 -22.20 124.25
C LYS A 437 34.58 -21.47 124.30
N HIS A 438 33.42 -22.14 124.15
CA HIS A 438 32.19 -21.40 123.82
C HIS A 438 30.84 -21.82 124.43
N LEU A 439 30.76 -22.61 125.52
CA LEU A 439 29.46 -22.83 126.18
C LEU A 439 29.21 -21.85 127.35
N GLY A 440 28.51 -20.77 127.05
CA GLY A 440 27.86 -19.90 128.03
C GLY A 440 26.42 -19.57 127.60
N GLU A 441 25.49 -20.40 128.07
CA GLU A 441 24.05 -20.16 128.36
C GLU A 441 23.13 -19.45 127.32
N ARG A 442 21.94 -20.06 127.04
CA ARG A 442 20.60 -19.55 127.45
C ARG A 442 19.41 -20.21 126.67
N LYS A 443 18.63 -21.01 127.43
CA LYS A 443 17.16 -21.31 127.45
C LYS A 443 16.22 -20.61 126.43
N PHE A 444 15.02 -21.06 125.99
CA PHE A 444 14.13 -22.27 126.04
C PHE A 444 12.82 -21.94 125.23
N GLN A 445 11.95 -22.95 125.03
CA GLN A 445 10.50 -22.98 124.67
C GLN A 445 10.10 -23.12 123.19
N ASP A 446 8.98 -23.74 122.80
CA ASP A 446 8.23 -24.99 123.11
C ASP A 446 6.92 -24.92 122.29
N SER A 447 6.49 -26.01 121.62
CA SER A 447 5.09 -26.43 121.32
C SER A 447 5.06 -27.40 120.11
N LYS A 448 4.80 -28.72 120.24
CA LYS A 448 3.49 -29.45 120.28
C LYS A 448 2.56 -29.16 119.08
N ASP A 449 1.85 -30.08 118.42
CA ASP A 449 1.35 -31.45 118.68
C ASP A 449 0.63 -31.93 117.35
N ILE A 450 0.64 -33.20 116.92
CA ILE A 450 -0.52 -34.14 116.75
C ILE A 450 -0.52 -34.90 115.40
N SER A 451 -0.99 -36.16 115.45
CA SER A 451 -0.99 -37.28 114.48
C SER A 451 -2.34 -37.53 113.76
N VAL A 452 -2.40 -38.65 113.00
CA VAL A 452 -3.56 -39.43 112.44
C VAL A 452 -3.85 -39.12 110.95
N GLY A 453 -4.15 -40.04 110.01
CA GLY A 453 -4.43 -41.49 109.91
C GLY A 453 -4.80 -41.80 108.43
N GLY A 454 -4.73 -43.07 107.99
CA GLY A 454 -4.81 -43.47 106.57
C GLY A 454 -6.22 -43.79 106.03
N GLU A 455 -6.48 -43.38 104.78
CA GLU A 455 -7.69 -43.73 103.99
C GLU A 455 -7.58 -43.38 102.46
N THR A 456 -6.40 -43.33 101.83
CA THR A 456 -6.23 -42.69 100.50
C THR A 456 -6.13 -43.62 99.26
N GLU A 457 -5.86 -44.92 99.41
CA GLU A 457 -5.52 -45.78 98.23
C GLU A 457 -6.68 -46.07 97.25
N LYS A 458 -7.95 -46.04 97.69
CA LYS A 458 -9.10 -46.32 96.80
C LYS A 458 -9.51 -45.13 95.92
N ASP A 459 -9.35 -43.91 96.43
CA ASP A 459 -9.64 -42.69 95.68
C ASP A 459 -8.61 -42.45 94.56
N GLU A 460 -7.37 -42.89 94.77
CA GLU A 460 -6.29 -42.82 93.78
C GLU A 460 -6.55 -43.75 92.57
N VAL A 461 -7.10 -44.95 92.79
CA VAL A 461 -7.44 -45.90 91.71
C VAL A 461 -8.61 -45.40 90.86
N TYR A 462 -9.62 -44.78 91.48
CA TYR A 462 -10.74 -44.16 90.76
C TYR A 462 -10.29 -42.92 89.97
N ALA A 463 -9.40 -42.09 90.52
CA ALA A 463 -8.83 -40.96 89.80
C ALA A 463 -7.99 -41.40 88.59
N LEU A 464 -7.19 -42.48 88.73
CA LEU A 464 -6.41 -43.04 87.64
C LEU A 464 -7.29 -43.62 86.53
N ALA A 465 -8.40 -44.29 86.89
CA ALA A 465 -9.36 -44.82 85.93
C ALA A 465 -10.07 -43.71 85.13
N SER A 466 -10.47 -42.60 85.79
CA SER A 466 -11.02 -41.44 85.09
C SER A 466 -10.01 -40.76 84.16
N ALA A 467 -8.75 -40.59 84.59
CA ALA A 467 -7.71 -40.02 83.73
C ALA A 467 -7.43 -40.92 82.52
N LEU A 468 -7.44 -42.25 82.68
CA LEU A 468 -7.27 -43.20 81.59
C LEU A 468 -8.45 -43.14 80.60
N GLU A 469 -9.69 -43.02 81.10
CA GLU A 469 -10.88 -42.89 80.27
C GLU A 469 -10.88 -41.59 79.46
N ASP A 470 -10.43 -40.47 80.04
CA ASP A 470 -10.31 -39.19 79.36
C ASP A 470 -9.21 -39.22 78.28
N ILE A 471 -8.07 -39.87 78.55
CA ILE A 471 -7.01 -40.08 77.54
C ILE A 471 -7.54 -40.96 76.39
N ILE A 472 -8.31 -42.00 76.69
CA ILE A 472 -8.91 -42.87 75.67
C ILE A 472 -9.89 -42.07 74.82
N LYS A 473 -10.77 -41.26 75.41
CA LYS A 473 -11.71 -40.39 74.66
C LYS A 473 -10.98 -39.37 73.80
N GLN A 474 -9.92 -38.74 74.33
CA GLN A 474 -9.10 -37.80 73.57
C GLN A 474 -8.42 -38.50 72.38
N SER A 475 -7.84 -39.68 72.58
CA SER A 475 -7.23 -40.44 71.49
C SER A 475 -8.25 -40.91 70.44
N GLN A 476 -9.48 -41.25 70.86
CA GLN A 476 -10.56 -41.59 69.93
C GLN A 476 -10.98 -40.40 69.06
N LEU A 477 -11.06 -39.20 69.64
CA LEU A 477 -11.33 -37.97 68.87
C LEU A 477 -10.21 -37.67 67.87
N GLU A 478 -8.96 -37.76 68.30
CA GLU A 478 -7.80 -37.56 67.43
C GLU A 478 -7.77 -38.59 66.27
N ILE A 479 -8.13 -39.85 66.53
CA ILE A 479 -8.26 -40.87 65.49
C ILE A 479 -9.36 -40.51 64.48
N ILE A 480 -10.49 -39.94 64.92
CA ILE A 480 -11.58 -39.51 64.03
C ILE A 480 -11.14 -38.31 63.18
N GLU A 481 -10.47 -37.34 63.79
CA GLU A 481 -9.99 -36.14 63.10
C GLU A 481 -8.92 -36.47 62.05
N LEU A 482 -7.96 -37.35 62.41
CA LEU A 482 -6.97 -37.87 61.47
C LEU A 482 -7.62 -38.67 60.32
N LYS A 483 -8.69 -39.43 60.58
CA LYS A 483 -9.43 -40.13 59.52
C LYS A 483 -10.08 -39.16 58.54
N HIS A 484 -10.73 -38.11 59.02
CA HIS A 484 -11.32 -37.09 58.14
C HIS A 484 -10.24 -36.38 57.32
N SER A 485 -9.11 -36.01 57.94
CA SER A 485 -7.98 -35.41 57.21
C SER A 485 -7.44 -36.33 56.12
N VAL A 486 -7.34 -37.64 56.37
CA VAL A 486 -6.92 -38.61 55.35
C VAL A 486 -7.96 -38.77 54.23
N GLU A 487 -9.26 -38.70 54.54
CA GLU A 487 -10.33 -38.74 53.54
C GLU A 487 -10.36 -37.47 52.68
N GLU A 488 -10.11 -36.31 53.28
CA GLU A 488 -9.97 -35.02 52.58
C GLU A 488 -8.76 -35.04 51.63
N LEU A 489 -7.59 -35.49 52.11
CA LEU A 489 -6.41 -35.66 51.27
C LEU A 489 -6.62 -36.69 50.14
N ARG A 490 -7.41 -37.74 50.36
CA ARG A 490 -7.80 -38.67 49.29
C ARG A 490 -8.71 -38.01 48.26
N ALA A 491 -9.66 -37.17 48.69
CA ALA A 491 -10.53 -36.43 47.79
C ALA A 491 -9.72 -35.43 46.96
N GLU A 492 -8.83 -34.65 47.58
CA GLU A 492 -7.92 -33.74 46.87
C GLU A 492 -7.02 -34.49 45.88
N SER A 493 -6.43 -35.62 46.30
CA SER A 493 -5.60 -36.45 45.42
C SER A 493 -6.41 -37.00 44.23
N SER A 494 -7.67 -37.38 44.43
CA SER A 494 -8.55 -37.82 43.35
C SER A 494 -8.88 -36.68 42.37
N PHE A 495 -9.11 -35.46 42.87
CA PHE A 495 -9.35 -34.28 42.04
C PHE A 495 -8.12 -33.90 41.21
N PHE A 496 -6.92 -33.85 41.82
CA PHE A 496 -5.69 -33.60 41.08
C PHE A 496 -5.43 -34.66 40.02
N LYS A 497 -5.73 -35.92 40.31
CA LYS A 497 -5.63 -37.01 39.34
C LYS A 497 -6.57 -36.81 38.15
N GLU A 498 -7.83 -36.46 38.39
CA GLU A 498 -8.79 -36.16 37.32
C GLU A 498 -8.34 -34.97 36.47
N HIS A 499 -7.80 -33.93 37.10
CA HIS A 499 -7.27 -32.76 36.39
C HIS A 499 -6.05 -33.10 35.52
N VAL A 500 -5.11 -33.90 36.04
CA VAL A 500 -3.95 -34.40 35.27
C VAL A 500 -4.41 -35.28 34.12
N ASP A 501 -5.39 -36.15 34.32
CA ASP A 501 -5.95 -37.00 33.26
C ASP A 501 -6.66 -36.15 32.17
N ALA A 502 -7.31 -35.05 32.55
CA ALA A 502 -7.91 -34.10 31.60
C ALA A 502 -6.83 -33.37 30.78
N LEU A 503 -5.81 -32.82 31.43
CA LEU A 503 -4.67 -32.17 30.74
C LEU A 503 -3.94 -33.15 29.82
N SER A 504 -3.78 -34.41 30.24
CA SER A 504 -3.19 -35.46 29.41
C SER A 504 -4.01 -35.73 28.14
N LYS A 505 -5.34 -35.73 28.23
CA LYS A 505 -6.22 -35.88 27.06
C LYS A 505 -6.12 -34.70 26.11
N GLU A 506 -6.12 -33.47 26.63
CA GLU A 506 -5.95 -32.26 25.82
C GLU A 506 -4.58 -32.24 25.13
N LEU A 507 -3.51 -32.58 25.84
CA LEU A 507 -2.17 -32.68 25.26
C LEU A 507 -2.11 -33.70 24.12
N ASN A 508 -2.78 -34.85 24.27
CA ASN A 508 -2.88 -35.85 23.21
C ASN A 508 -3.66 -35.35 21.99
N GLN A 509 -4.74 -34.56 22.19
CA GLN A 509 -5.47 -33.93 21.09
C GLN A 509 -4.61 -32.90 20.37
N TRP A 510 -3.89 -32.05 21.10
CA TRP A 510 -2.94 -31.09 20.52
C TRP A 510 -1.85 -31.79 19.72
N LYS A 511 -1.30 -32.89 20.26
CA LYS A 511 -0.30 -33.70 19.56
C LYS A 511 -0.84 -34.26 18.24
N GLN A 512 -2.04 -34.84 18.24
CA GLN A 512 -2.67 -35.35 17.01
C GLN A 512 -2.91 -34.22 16.00
N ARG A 513 -3.34 -33.04 16.47
CA ARG A 513 -3.56 -31.87 15.61
C ARG A 513 -2.26 -31.38 14.96
N VAL A 514 -1.15 -31.41 15.69
CA VAL A 514 0.17 -31.08 15.17
C VAL A 514 0.61 -32.08 14.11
N GLU A 515 0.44 -33.38 14.36
CA GLU A 515 0.76 -34.45 13.38
C GLU A 515 -0.05 -34.28 12.08
N GLU A 516 -1.35 -33.97 12.17
CA GLU A 516 -2.19 -33.66 10.99
C GLU A 516 -1.71 -32.43 10.22
N LEU A 517 -1.24 -31.39 10.92
CA LEU A 517 -0.73 -30.18 10.28
C LEU A 517 0.62 -30.44 9.60
N GLN A 518 1.49 -31.23 10.21
CA GLN A 518 2.77 -31.64 9.61
C GLN A 518 2.55 -32.46 8.33
N GLU A 519 1.59 -33.39 8.31
CA GLU A 519 1.29 -34.14 7.09
C GLU A 519 0.70 -33.24 5.99
N LYS A 520 -0.15 -32.27 6.35
CA LYS A 520 -0.66 -31.28 5.39
C LYS A 520 0.45 -30.40 4.83
N GLU A 521 1.38 -29.96 5.66
CA GLU A 521 2.56 -29.21 5.23
C GLU A 521 3.41 -30.02 4.26
N LYS A 522 3.65 -31.30 4.58
CA LYS A 522 4.40 -32.21 3.71
C LYS A 522 3.73 -32.38 2.34
N VAL A 523 2.42 -32.65 2.30
CA VAL A 523 1.67 -32.78 1.05
C VAL A 523 1.65 -31.46 0.27
N ALA A 524 1.54 -30.32 0.96
CA ALA A 524 1.60 -29.01 0.31
C ALA A 524 2.99 -28.76 -0.31
N ASN A 525 4.07 -29.12 0.37
CA ASN A 525 5.42 -29.02 -0.16
C ASN A 525 5.62 -29.93 -1.38
N GLU A 526 5.16 -31.18 -1.34
CA GLU A 526 5.19 -32.10 -2.49
C GLU A 526 4.42 -31.52 -3.70
N ASN A 527 3.25 -30.89 -3.45
CA ASN A 527 2.49 -30.21 -4.51
C ASN A 527 3.23 -28.99 -5.09
N VAL A 528 3.86 -28.18 -4.24
CA VAL A 528 4.65 -27.02 -4.68
C VAL A 528 5.85 -27.48 -5.51
N GLU A 529 6.55 -28.54 -5.09
CA GLU A 529 7.64 -29.14 -5.86
C GLU A 529 7.16 -29.63 -7.23
N GLY A 530 5.99 -30.28 -7.30
CA GLY A 530 5.36 -30.68 -8.56
C GLY A 530 5.08 -29.49 -9.48
N LEU A 531 4.46 -28.42 -8.96
CA LEU A 531 4.21 -27.21 -9.72
C LEU A 531 5.50 -26.52 -10.18
N MET A 532 6.55 -26.54 -9.36
CA MET A 532 7.87 -26.01 -9.76
C MET A 532 8.47 -26.80 -10.92
N MET A 533 8.32 -28.13 -10.95
CA MET A 533 8.76 -28.96 -12.08
C MET A 533 7.98 -28.63 -13.35
N ASP A 534 6.65 -28.45 -13.25
CA ASP A 534 5.80 -28.10 -14.39
C ASP A 534 6.14 -26.70 -14.95
N ILE A 535 6.40 -25.72 -14.06
CA ILE A 535 6.85 -24.38 -14.45
C ILE A 535 8.18 -24.47 -15.20
N ALA A 536 9.16 -25.21 -14.67
CA ALA A 536 10.46 -25.38 -15.32
C ALA A 536 10.32 -26.02 -16.72
N ALA A 537 9.46 -27.04 -16.85
CA ALA A 537 9.17 -27.67 -18.13
C ALA A 537 8.52 -26.70 -19.13
N ALA A 538 7.59 -25.86 -18.66
CA ALA A 538 6.94 -24.84 -19.48
C ALA A 538 7.93 -23.74 -19.91
N GLU A 539 8.84 -23.32 -19.02
CA GLU A 539 9.91 -22.37 -19.35
C GLU A 539 10.87 -22.92 -20.42
N GLU A 540 11.25 -24.20 -20.32
CA GLU A 540 12.03 -24.88 -21.36
C GLU A 540 11.29 -24.95 -22.69
N GLU A 541 9.96 -25.11 -22.67
CA GLU A 541 9.18 -25.10 -23.91
C GLU A 541 9.11 -23.69 -24.51
N ILE A 542 8.84 -22.67 -23.69
CA ILE A 542 8.83 -21.26 -24.12
C ILE A 542 10.17 -20.88 -24.75
N THR A 543 11.30 -21.30 -24.15
CA THR A 543 12.62 -21.03 -24.71
C THR A 543 12.84 -21.75 -26.04
N ARG A 544 12.38 -23.00 -26.19
CA ARG A 544 12.38 -23.72 -27.47
C ARG A 544 11.57 -23.00 -28.55
N TRP A 545 10.34 -22.61 -28.25
CA TRP A 545 9.47 -21.86 -29.17
C TRP A 545 10.09 -20.51 -29.56
N LYS A 546 10.69 -19.81 -28.59
CA LYS A 546 11.38 -18.53 -28.83
C LYS A 546 12.58 -18.70 -29.76
N MET A 547 13.40 -19.73 -29.58
CA MET A 547 14.51 -20.01 -30.49
C MET A 547 14.04 -20.35 -31.90
N ALA A 548 12.99 -21.18 -32.03
CA ALA A 548 12.42 -21.53 -33.33
C ALA A 548 11.91 -20.28 -34.07
N ALA A 549 11.16 -19.41 -33.39
CA ALA A 549 10.68 -18.15 -33.96
C ALA A 549 11.82 -17.20 -34.37
N GLN A 550 12.90 -17.14 -33.58
CA GLN A 550 14.09 -16.34 -33.95
C GLN A 550 14.81 -16.90 -35.19
N GLN A 551 14.92 -18.23 -35.31
CA GLN A 551 15.50 -18.88 -36.48
C GLN A 551 14.65 -18.63 -37.73
N GLU A 552 13.33 -18.73 -37.62
CA GLU A 552 12.41 -18.43 -38.72
C GLU A 552 12.50 -16.96 -39.14
N ALA A 553 12.54 -16.02 -38.19
CA ALA A 553 12.73 -14.60 -38.48
C ALA A 553 14.10 -14.33 -39.15
N ALA A 554 15.16 -15.01 -38.73
CA ALA A 554 16.49 -14.89 -39.34
C ALA A 554 16.50 -15.47 -40.77
N ALA A 555 15.83 -16.60 -41.00
CA ALA A 555 15.68 -17.19 -42.33
C ALA A 555 14.88 -16.27 -43.25
N GLY A 556 13.78 -15.67 -42.76
CA GLY A 556 13.00 -14.68 -43.51
C GLY A 556 13.85 -13.48 -43.94
N LYS A 557 14.65 -12.91 -43.02
CA LYS A 557 15.59 -11.81 -43.35
C LYS A 557 16.63 -12.21 -44.39
N ALA A 558 17.15 -13.44 -44.35
CA ALA A 558 18.11 -13.92 -45.33
C ALA A 558 17.49 -14.02 -46.73
N ILE A 559 16.25 -14.50 -46.83
CA ILE A 559 15.50 -14.56 -48.09
C ILE A 559 15.25 -13.16 -48.65
N GLU A 560 14.85 -12.20 -47.81
CA GLU A 560 14.69 -10.81 -48.22
C GLU A 560 15.99 -10.23 -48.79
N GLN A 561 17.13 -10.48 -48.13
CA GLN A 561 18.44 -10.04 -48.61
C GLN A 561 18.84 -10.69 -49.94
N GLU A 562 18.57 -11.98 -50.12
CA GLU A 562 18.79 -12.67 -51.40
C GLU A 562 17.90 -12.11 -52.52
N TYR A 563 16.65 -11.77 -52.21
CA TYR A 563 15.74 -11.14 -53.17
C TYR A 563 16.24 -9.77 -53.62
N PHE A 564 16.66 -8.92 -52.67
CA PHE A 564 17.24 -7.60 -52.98
C PHE A 564 18.57 -7.70 -53.75
N ALA A 565 19.32 -8.79 -53.62
CA ALA A 565 20.58 -8.99 -54.36
C ALA A 565 20.37 -9.48 -55.81
N GLN A 566 19.18 -9.98 -56.16
CA GLN A 566 18.84 -10.46 -57.51
C GLN A 566 18.16 -9.41 -58.39
N VAL A 567 17.69 -8.30 -57.80
CA VAL A 567 17.17 -7.10 -58.48
C VAL A 567 18.31 -6.13 -58.73
#